data_AF-A0AAE0W2A4-F1
#
_entry.id   AF-A0AAE0W2A4-F1
#
_cell.length_a   1.000
_cell.length_b   1.000
_cell.length_c   1.000
_cell.angle_alpha   90.00
_cell.angle_beta   90.00
_cell.angle_gamma   90.00
#
_symmetry.space_group_name_H-M   'P 1'
#
loop_
_entity.id
_entity.type
_entity.pdbx_description
1 polymer ?
#
loop_
_entity_poly.entity_id
_entity_poly.type
_entity_poly.pdbx_seq_one_letter_code
_entity_poly.pdbx_strand_id
1 'polypeptide(L)'
;MANFQGPNIAHDIPRSAPGKQVEISQIIIIQEYDKMRQRALKDMFFSIQSDPLYVFNGAKVRVKIYLNGDEIGGERCMTVFFVIMKGVYDADLIWPFDGIVVLEIFNKETSEFEMVDSFVSDPASVCFKKPSTNRNIGQSFADLQSLLEFDGILKLNQELRNILLLQLHQDNHVS
;
A
#
# COMPACT_ATOMS: atom_id res chain seq x y z
N MET A 1 -5.23 -24.72 29.15
CA MET A 1 -4.31 -24.00 28.26
C MET A 1 -5.02 -23.88 26.91
N ALA A 2 -5.53 -22.70 26.58
CA ALA A 2 -6.22 -22.46 25.32
C ALA A 2 -5.18 -22.06 24.27
N ASN A 3 -4.99 -22.90 23.25
CA ASN A 3 -4.19 -22.58 22.08
C ASN A 3 -4.99 -21.60 21.21
N PHE A 4 -4.60 -20.32 21.22
CA PHE A 4 -5.01 -19.39 20.18
C PHE A 4 -4.15 -19.66 18.93
N GLN A 5 -4.71 -20.39 17.97
CA GLN A 5 -4.26 -20.31 16.58
C GLN A 5 -4.88 -19.04 15.99
N GLY A 6 -4.05 -18.03 15.74
CA GLY A 6 -4.44 -16.89 14.90
C GLY A 6 -4.77 -17.35 13.48
N PRO A 7 -5.52 -16.56 12.70
CA PRO A 7 -5.89 -16.95 11.34
C PRO A 7 -4.63 -17.08 10.49
N ASN A 8 -4.47 -18.26 9.92
CA ASN A 8 -3.43 -18.62 8.98
C ASN A 8 -3.78 -18.01 7.61
N ILE A 9 -3.26 -16.82 7.31
CA ILE A 9 -3.39 -16.19 6.00
C ILE A 9 -2.16 -16.59 5.18
N ALA A 10 -2.16 -17.82 4.68
CA ALA A 10 -1.13 -18.32 3.78
C ALA A 10 -1.47 -17.98 2.32
N HIS A 11 -0.63 -17.16 1.70
CA HIS A 11 -0.01 -17.34 0.38
C HIS A 11 -0.82 -17.54 -0.91
N ASP A 12 -2.15 -17.40 -0.94
CA ASP A 12 -2.90 -17.43 -2.20
C ASP A 12 -3.54 -16.08 -2.54
N ILE A 13 -2.71 -15.12 -2.95
CA ILE A 13 -3.17 -14.09 -3.88
C ILE A 13 -2.79 -14.60 -5.27
N PRO A 14 -3.76 -14.89 -6.16
CA PRO A 14 -3.45 -15.47 -7.45
C PRO A 14 -2.57 -14.49 -8.23
N ARG A 15 -1.37 -14.95 -8.67
CA ARG A 15 -0.73 -14.37 -9.86
C ARG A 15 -1.83 -14.26 -10.90
N SER A 16 -2.15 -13.03 -11.31
CA SER A 16 -3.30 -12.65 -12.13
C SER A 16 -3.88 -13.83 -12.91
N ALA A 17 -4.98 -14.41 -12.42
CA ALA A 17 -5.68 -15.45 -13.16
C ALA A 17 -6.05 -14.87 -14.54
N PRO A 18 -5.91 -15.63 -15.64
CA PRO A 18 -6.27 -15.16 -16.97
C PRO A 18 -7.74 -14.73 -16.98
N GLY A 19 -7.99 -13.42 -17.04
CA GLY A 19 -9.33 -12.81 -16.94
C GLY A 19 -9.49 -11.74 -15.86
N LYS A 20 -8.61 -11.64 -14.86
CA LYS A 20 -8.56 -10.48 -13.94
C LYS A 20 -7.82 -9.33 -14.61
N GLN A 21 -8.50 -8.21 -14.82
CA GLN A 21 -7.90 -7.01 -15.40
C GLN A 21 -7.11 -6.28 -14.29
N VAL A 22 -5.78 -6.38 -14.34
CA VAL A 22 -4.91 -5.48 -13.57
C VAL A 22 -5.00 -4.14 -14.26
N GLU A 23 -5.86 -3.26 -13.76
CA GLU A 23 -6.26 -2.09 -14.52
C GLU A 23 -5.33 -0.90 -14.28
N ILE A 24 -4.74 -0.76 -13.07
CA ILE A 24 -3.99 0.45 -12.70
C ILE A 24 -2.80 0.15 -11.78
N SER A 25 -1.62 0.63 -12.18
CA SER A 25 -0.41 0.61 -11.37
C SER A 25 0.02 2.03 -10.99
N GLN A 26 0.38 2.22 -9.72
CA GLN A 26 1.06 3.41 -9.25
C GLN A 26 2.51 3.06 -8.90
N ILE A 27 3.43 3.90 -9.37
CA ILE A 27 4.85 3.75 -9.15
C ILE A 27 5.34 4.78 -8.13
N ILE A 28 6.02 4.30 -7.08
CA ILE A 28 6.71 5.15 -6.11
C ILE A 28 8.18 4.77 -6.09
N ILE A 29 9.03 5.73 -6.40
CA ILE A 29 10.47 5.52 -6.39
C ILE A 29 11.02 6.13 -5.11
N ILE A 30 11.60 5.30 -4.25
CA ILE A 30 12.30 5.77 -3.06
C ILE A 30 13.77 5.97 -3.46
N GLN A 31 14.17 7.23 -3.62
CA GLN A 31 15.55 7.60 -3.91
C GLN A 31 16.25 8.04 -2.62
N GLU A 32 17.56 7.83 -2.51
CA GLU A 32 18.35 8.28 -1.36
C GLU A 32 17.77 7.79 -0.01
N TYR A 33 17.42 6.49 0.05
CA TYR A 33 16.71 5.87 1.17
C TYR A 33 17.30 6.26 2.54
N ASP A 34 18.62 6.15 2.71
CA ASP A 34 19.29 6.47 3.98
C ASP A 34 19.03 7.90 4.44
N LYS A 35 19.05 8.87 3.52
CA LYS A 35 18.76 10.28 3.86
C LYS A 35 17.29 10.46 4.23
N MET A 36 16.38 9.80 3.52
CA MET A 36 14.96 9.84 3.83
C MET A 36 14.66 9.16 5.17
N ARG A 37 15.32 8.03 5.49
CA ARG A 37 15.20 7.34 6.77
C ARG A 37 15.75 8.19 7.92
N GLN A 38 16.91 8.83 7.73
CA GLN A 38 17.45 9.78 8.72
C GLN A 38 16.52 10.96 8.98
N ARG A 39 15.79 11.44 7.97
CA ARG A 39 14.75 12.44 8.15
C ARG A 39 13.58 11.90 8.94
N ALA A 40 13.08 10.71 8.59
CA ALA A 40 11.99 10.05 9.31
C ALA A 40 12.31 9.76 10.78
N LEU A 41 13.58 9.49 11.11
CA LEU A 41 14.05 9.34 12.49
C LEU A 41 14.05 10.64 13.29
N LYS A 42 14.13 11.80 12.62
CA LYS A 42 14.15 13.13 13.27
C LYS A 42 12.77 13.80 13.29
N ASP A 43 11.89 13.43 12.36
CA ASP A 43 10.54 13.93 12.22
C ASP A 43 9.58 12.76 12.03
N MET A 44 8.87 12.41 13.12
CA MET A 44 7.92 11.30 13.16
C MET A 44 6.76 11.47 12.15
N PHE A 45 6.49 12.70 11.69
CA PHE A 45 5.43 12.98 10.71
C PHE A 45 5.93 12.95 9.27
N PHE A 46 7.24 12.82 9.05
CA PHE A 46 7.80 12.74 7.71
C PHE A 46 7.30 11.48 7.00
N SER A 47 6.65 11.70 5.86
CA SER A 47 6.17 10.63 4.98
C SER A 47 6.50 10.93 3.54
N ILE A 48 6.89 9.89 2.81
CA ILE A 48 6.96 9.93 1.34
C ILE A 48 5.53 9.73 0.84
N GLN A 49 5.10 10.53 -0.12
CA GLN A 49 3.75 10.45 -0.67
C GLN A 49 3.82 10.36 -2.17
N SER A 50 3.03 9.46 -2.75
CA SER A 50 2.87 9.38 -4.19
C SER A 50 2.01 10.53 -4.71
N ASP A 51 2.14 10.87 -5.98
CA ASP A 51 1.19 11.78 -6.61
C ASP A 51 -0.23 11.17 -6.59
N PRO A 52 -1.28 11.96 -6.36
CA PRO A 52 -2.63 11.41 -6.41
C PRO A 52 -2.96 10.89 -7.81
N LEU A 53 -3.61 9.72 -7.90
CA LEU A 53 -4.17 9.22 -9.15
C LEU A 53 -5.66 8.91 -9.02
N TYR A 54 -6.35 8.85 -10.15
CA TYR A 54 -7.73 8.40 -10.22
C TYR A 54 -7.78 6.93 -10.58
N VAL A 55 -8.62 6.17 -9.87
CA VAL A 55 -8.73 4.71 -9.97
C VAL A 55 -10.19 4.26 -9.93
N PHE A 56 -10.46 3.01 -10.34
CA PHE A 56 -11.79 2.40 -10.26
C PHE A 56 -12.92 3.34 -10.71
N ASN A 57 -12.80 3.86 -11.94
CA ASN A 57 -13.74 4.80 -12.58
C ASN A 57 -13.86 6.21 -11.96
N GLY A 58 -12.98 6.62 -11.04
CA GLY A 58 -12.87 8.03 -10.64
C GLY A 58 -12.58 8.31 -9.17
N ALA A 59 -12.34 7.28 -8.35
CA ALA A 59 -11.91 7.47 -6.96
C ALA A 59 -10.48 8.04 -6.95
N LYS A 60 -10.23 9.14 -6.24
CA LYS A 60 -8.89 9.72 -6.12
C LYS A 60 -8.15 9.03 -4.99
N VAL A 61 -6.97 8.50 -5.23
CA VAL A 61 -6.17 7.78 -4.23
C VAL A 61 -4.72 8.24 -4.24
N ARG A 62 -4.01 7.95 -3.15
CA ARG A 62 -2.55 8.02 -3.09
C ARG A 62 -2.01 7.01 -2.09
N VAL A 63 -0.70 6.84 -2.12
CA VAL A 63 0.05 6.06 -1.14
C VAL A 63 0.85 7.00 -0.25
N LYS A 64 0.98 6.61 1.02
CA LYS A 64 1.89 7.24 1.97
C LYS A 64 2.81 6.20 2.58
N ILE A 65 4.08 6.54 2.73
CA ILE A 65 5.10 5.67 3.30
C ILE A 65 5.76 6.39 4.46
N TYR A 66 5.74 5.76 5.64
CA TYR A 66 6.50 6.19 6.80
C TYR A 66 7.71 5.27 6.96
N LEU A 67 8.90 5.80 6.69
CA LEU A 67 10.12 5.01 6.75
C LEU A 67 10.52 4.60 8.17
N ASN A 68 9.98 5.27 9.19
CA ASN A 68 10.24 4.97 10.59
C ASN A 68 9.01 4.45 11.36
N GLY A 69 8.06 3.90 10.62
CA GLY A 69 6.79 3.44 11.17
C GLY A 69 5.84 4.57 11.50
N ASP A 70 4.62 4.19 11.86
CA ASP A 70 3.63 5.02 12.51
C ASP A 70 3.58 4.69 14.01
N GLU A 71 2.69 5.36 14.76
CA GLU A 71 2.52 5.14 16.21
C GLU A 71 2.21 3.66 16.58
N ILE A 72 1.79 2.84 15.61
CA ILE A 72 1.37 1.44 15.79
C ILE A 72 2.52 0.45 15.55
N GLY A 73 3.39 0.70 14.56
CA GLY A 73 4.49 -0.20 14.18
C GLY A 73 5.75 -0.13 15.06
N GLY A 74 5.85 0.88 15.93
CA GLY A 74 7.08 1.19 16.66
C GLY A 74 8.19 1.69 15.73
N GLU A 75 9.20 2.34 16.30
CA GLU A 75 10.26 3.11 15.60
C GLU A 75 11.18 2.29 14.65
N ARG A 76 10.81 1.08 14.24
CA ARG A 76 11.70 0.13 13.54
C ARG A 76 11.17 -0.35 12.19
N CYS A 77 9.86 -0.37 11.97
CA CYS A 77 9.27 -0.95 10.76
C CYS A 77 8.79 0.15 9.81
N MET A 78 9.10 0.06 8.51
CA MET A 78 8.46 0.95 7.53
C MET A 78 6.97 0.60 7.41
N THR A 79 6.08 1.60 7.43
CA THR A 79 4.63 1.40 7.23
C THR A 79 4.18 2.06 5.92
N VAL A 80 3.43 1.32 5.10
CA VAL A 80 2.81 1.83 3.87
C VAL A 80 1.30 1.94 4.07
N PHE A 81 0.71 3.00 3.54
CA PHE A 81 -0.72 3.28 3.61
C PHE A 81 -1.31 3.54 2.24
N PHE A 82 -2.46 2.94 1.98
CA PHE A 82 -3.38 3.33 0.93
C PHE A 82 -4.36 4.37 1.46
N VAL A 83 -4.52 5.49 0.74
CA VAL A 83 -5.33 6.63 1.20
C VAL A 83 -6.27 7.08 0.09
N ILE A 84 -7.58 7.04 0.38
CA ILE A 84 -8.58 7.68 -0.47
C ILE A 84 -8.58 9.19 -0.20
N MET A 85 -8.48 9.96 -1.27
CA MET A 85 -8.57 11.41 -1.28
C MET A 85 -9.92 11.87 -1.81
N LYS A 86 -10.33 13.07 -1.43
CA LYS A 86 -11.50 13.72 -2.03
C LYS A 86 -11.25 13.96 -3.52
N GLY A 87 -12.05 13.34 -4.36
CA GLY A 87 -12.07 13.49 -5.80
C GLY A 87 -13.15 14.47 -6.26
N VAL A 88 -13.04 14.90 -7.52
CA VAL A 88 -14.08 15.71 -8.17
C VAL A 88 -15.26 14.86 -8.64
N TYR A 89 -15.04 13.54 -8.79
CA TYR A 89 -16.03 12.58 -9.27
C TYR A 89 -16.74 11.84 -8.12
N ASP A 90 -16.44 12.14 -6.84
CA ASP A 90 -16.96 11.41 -5.67
C ASP A 90 -18.50 11.39 -5.59
N ALA A 91 -19.18 12.32 -6.27
CA ALA A 91 -20.64 12.37 -6.37
C ALA A 91 -21.23 11.20 -7.17
N ASP A 92 -20.50 10.73 -8.19
CA ASP A 92 -20.98 9.77 -9.19
C ASP A 92 -20.46 8.35 -8.93
N LEU A 93 -19.59 8.18 -7.93
CA LEU A 93 -19.01 6.88 -7.57
C LEU A 93 -19.88 6.12 -6.58
N ILE A 94 -19.75 4.79 -6.62
CA ILE A 94 -20.29 3.88 -5.61
C ILE A 94 -19.39 3.91 -4.37
N TRP A 95 -20.02 3.95 -3.20
CA TRP A 95 -19.34 3.94 -1.91
C TRP A 95 -20.00 2.93 -0.96
N PRO A 96 -19.24 2.33 -0.02
CA PRO A 96 -17.79 2.48 0.18
C PRO A 96 -16.98 1.91 -1.00
N PHE A 97 -15.72 2.34 -1.11
CA PHE A 97 -14.77 1.81 -2.08
C PHE A 97 -14.67 0.29 -1.92
N ASP A 98 -14.78 -0.42 -3.05
CA ASP A 98 -14.75 -1.88 -3.12
C ASP A 98 -13.71 -2.31 -4.16
N GLY A 99 -12.64 -2.97 -3.70
CA GLY A 99 -11.54 -3.40 -4.53
C GLY A 99 -10.45 -4.14 -3.75
N ILE A 100 -9.60 -4.84 -4.50
CA ILE A 100 -8.42 -5.52 -3.95
C ILE A 100 -7.21 -4.63 -4.22
N VAL A 101 -6.48 -4.32 -3.16
CA VAL A 101 -5.30 -3.46 -3.21
C VAL A 101 -4.09 -4.33 -2.92
N VAL A 102 -3.15 -4.38 -3.86
CA VAL A 102 -1.93 -5.19 -3.78
C VAL A 102 -0.71 -4.27 -3.73
N LEU A 103 0.18 -4.53 -2.78
CA LEU A 103 1.47 -3.87 -2.68
C LEU A 103 2.57 -4.82 -3.13
N GLU A 104 3.33 -4.39 -4.13
CA GLU A 104 4.48 -5.13 -4.64
C GLU A 104 5.73 -4.25 -4.63
N ILE A 105 6.89 -4.89 -4.56
CA ILE A 105 8.17 -4.24 -4.77
C ILE A 105 8.76 -4.79 -6.06
N PHE A 106 9.23 -3.88 -6.90
CA PHE A 106 10.05 -4.24 -8.03
C PHE A 106 11.52 -4.10 -7.65
N ASN A 107 12.19 -5.25 -7.59
CA ASN A 107 13.62 -5.33 -7.44
C ASN A 107 14.25 -5.09 -8.82
N LYS A 108 14.93 -3.94 -8.98
CA LYS A 108 15.54 -3.57 -10.26
C LYS A 108 16.74 -4.43 -10.64
N GLU A 109 17.42 -5.02 -9.66
CA GLU A 109 18.60 -5.84 -9.92
C GLU A 109 18.21 -7.20 -10.49
N THR A 110 17.21 -7.85 -9.89
CA THR A 110 16.67 -9.13 -10.37
C THR A 110 15.66 -8.94 -11.51
N SER A 111 15.10 -7.74 -11.67
CA SER A 111 13.97 -7.46 -12.56
C SER A 111 12.72 -8.28 -12.22
N GLU A 112 12.53 -8.60 -10.94
CA GLU A 112 11.41 -9.38 -10.44
C GLU A 112 10.51 -8.55 -9.52
N PHE A 113 9.23 -8.93 -9.49
CA PHE A 113 8.24 -8.41 -8.56
C PHE A 113 8.13 -9.36 -7.37
N GLU A 114 8.20 -8.78 -6.17
CA GLU A 114 7.95 -9.46 -4.91
C GLU A 114 6.69 -8.84 -4.30
N MET A 115 5.63 -9.66 -4.20
CA MET A 115 4.41 -9.24 -3.51
C MET A 115 4.68 -9.15 -2.02
N VAL A 116 4.40 -7.97 -1.46
CA VAL A 116 4.68 -7.65 -0.06
C VAL A 116 3.48 -7.96 0.81
N ASP A 117 2.32 -7.47 0.38
CA ASP A 117 1.06 -7.59 1.10
C ASP A 117 -0.12 -7.24 0.17
N SER A 118 -1.32 -7.61 0.56
CA SER A 118 -2.55 -7.12 -0.05
C SER A 118 -3.69 -7.04 0.96
N PHE A 119 -4.72 -6.28 0.62
CA PHE A 119 -5.97 -6.34 1.36
C PHE A 119 -7.17 -6.20 0.42
N VAL A 120 -8.30 -6.76 0.86
CA VAL A 120 -9.62 -6.43 0.31
C VAL A 120 -10.16 -5.26 1.11
N SER A 121 -10.67 -4.23 0.45
CA SER A 121 -11.28 -3.09 1.14
C SER A 121 -12.48 -3.54 1.98
N ASP A 122 -12.47 -3.21 3.27
CA ASP A 122 -13.58 -3.51 4.18
C ASP A 122 -14.67 -2.43 4.10
N PRO A 123 -15.89 -2.73 3.63
CA PRO A 123 -16.99 -1.77 3.55
C PRO A 123 -17.35 -1.11 4.89
N ALA A 124 -17.10 -1.78 6.02
CA ALA A 124 -17.37 -1.22 7.34
C ALA A 124 -16.33 -0.18 7.78
N SER A 125 -15.11 -0.26 7.25
CA SER A 125 -13.99 0.59 7.63
C SER A 125 -14.15 2.03 7.14
N VAL A 126 -13.82 2.99 8.00
CA VAL A 126 -13.86 4.42 7.68
C VAL A 126 -12.84 4.82 6.61
N CYS A 127 -11.81 4.00 6.37
CA CYS A 127 -10.80 4.23 5.35
C CYS A 127 -11.38 4.22 3.92
N PHE A 128 -12.47 3.48 3.71
CA PHE A 128 -13.06 3.22 2.39
C PHE A 128 -14.37 3.96 2.14
N LYS A 129 -14.89 4.71 3.13
CA LYS A 129 -16.12 5.50 2.96
C LYS A 129 -15.91 6.68 2.03
N LYS A 130 -17.00 7.27 1.55
CA LYS A 130 -16.95 8.53 0.79
C LYS A 130 -16.20 9.62 1.58
N PRO A 131 -15.16 10.25 1.01
CA PRO A 131 -14.41 11.31 1.69
C PRO A 131 -15.30 12.50 2.09
N SER A 132 -15.37 12.76 3.40
CA SER A 132 -16.02 13.95 3.94
C SER A 132 -15.06 15.14 4.07
N THR A 133 -13.75 14.87 4.15
CA THR A 133 -12.67 15.86 4.19
C THR A 133 -11.74 15.68 2.99
N ASN A 134 -10.61 16.39 2.93
CA ASN A 134 -9.64 16.28 1.82
C ASN A 134 -9.11 14.85 1.61
N ARG A 135 -9.12 14.00 2.64
CA ARG A 135 -8.71 12.60 2.59
C ARG A 135 -9.34 11.80 3.73
N ASN A 136 -9.46 10.49 3.55
CA ASN A 136 -9.77 9.57 4.63
C ASN A 136 -8.53 9.29 5.50
N ILE A 137 -8.77 8.60 6.62
CA ILE A 137 -7.73 7.85 7.31
C ILE A 137 -7.23 6.76 6.35
N GLY A 138 -5.92 6.51 6.33
CA GLY A 138 -5.32 5.51 5.44
C GLY A 138 -5.49 4.10 5.98
N GLN A 139 -5.65 3.12 5.10
CA GLN A 139 -5.50 1.71 5.42
C GLN A 139 -4.02 1.34 5.34
N SER A 140 -3.44 0.80 6.42
CA SER A 140 -2.10 0.22 6.39
C SER A 140 -2.12 -1.18 5.78
N PHE A 141 -1.00 -1.56 5.17
CA PHE A 141 -0.68 -2.95 4.86
C PHE A 141 -0.24 -3.65 6.16
N ALA A 142 -0.89 -4.76 6.49
CA ALA A 142 -0.80 -5.44 7.78
C ALA A 142 0.34 -6.47 7.85
N ASP A 143 0.75 -7.05 6.73
CA ASP A 143 1.88 -7.98 6.69
C ASP A 143 3.23 -7.25 6.64
N LEU A 144 3.61 -6.73 7.81
CA LEU A 144 4.81 -5.93 8.04
C LEU A 144 6.09 -6.78 8.18
N GLN A 145 6.01 -8.11 8.27
CA GLN A 145 7.22 -8.96 8.36
C GLN A 145 8.02 -8.91 7.05
N SER A 146 7.34 -8.92 5.90
CA SER A 146 7.95 -8.69 4.59
C SER A 146 8.60 -7.31 4.48
N LEU A 147 8.08 -6.30 5.21
CA LEU A 147 8.66 -4.95 5.23
C LEU A 147 9.85 -4.80 6.20
N LEU A 148 9.99 -5.67 7.19
CA LEU A 148 11.20 -5.80 8.01
C LEU A 148 12.34 -6.44 7.22
N GLU A 149 12.03 -7.47 6.42
CA GLU A 149 12.94 -7.97 5.40
C GLU A 149 13.27 -6.88 4.38
N PHE A 150 12.28 -6.06 3.98
CA PHE A 150 12.49 -4.92 3.09
C PHE A 150 13.40 -3.84 3.66
N ASP A 151 13.32 -3.52 4.96
CA ASP A 151 14.31 -2.63 5.58
C ASP A 151 15.72 -3.26 5.48
N GLY A 152 15.81 -4.58 5.61
CA GLY A 152 17.01 -5.36 5.28
C GLY A 152 17.43 -5.23 3.82
N ILE A 153 16.53 -5.42 2.85
CA ILE A 153 16.79 -5.32 1.40
C ILE A 153 17.23 -3.91 1.01
N LEU A 154 16.59 -2.87 1.56
CA LEU A 154 16.94 -1.47 1.34
C LEU A 154 18.28 -1.11 2.02
N LYS A 155 18.58 -1.66 3.21
CA LYS A 155 19.85 -1.44 3.91
C LYS A 155 21.03 -2.18 3.28
N LEU A 156 20.81 -3.41 2.81
CA LEU A 156 21.85 -4.26 2.22
C LEU A 156 22.29 -3.75 0.85
N ASN A 157 21.45 -2.97 0.18
CA ASN A 157 21.72 -2.49 -1.16
C ASN A 157 21.65 -0.97 -1.23
N GLN A 158 22.74 -0.32 -0.82
CA GLN A 158 22.91 1.14 -0.93
C GLN A 158 22.82 1.66 -2.38
N GLU A 159 22.92 0.79 -3.39
CA GLU A 159 22.72 1.13 -4.80
C GLU A 159 21.35 0.70 -5.38
N LEU A 160 20.52 -0.03 -4.63
CA LEU A 160 19.20 -0.43 -5.12
C LEU A 160 18.24 0.76 -5.13
N ARG A 161 17.97 1.23 -6.35
CA ARG A 161 16.83 2.09 -6.67
C ARG A 161 15.53 1.27 -6.64
N ASN A 162 15.18 0.64 -5.51
CA ASN A 162 13.97 -0.16 -5.42
C ASN A 162 12.73 0.71 -5.71
N ILE A 163 11.84 0.17 -6.54
CA ILE A 163 10.58 0.81 -6.86
C ILE A 163 9.50 0.09 -6.07
N LEU A 164 8.76 0.84 -5.26
CA LEU A 164 7.53 0.34 -4.68
C LEU A 164 6.42 0.53 -5.71
N LEU A 165 5.77 -0.57 -6.09
CA LEU A 165 4.69 -0.59 -7.05
C LEU A 165 3.40 -0.97 -6.31
N LEU A 166 2.48 -0.02 -6.24
CA LEU A 166 1.13 -0.33 -5.80
C LEU A 166 0.33 -0.78 -7.02
N GLN A 167 -0.16 -2.01 -7.01
CA GLN A 167 -1.07 -2.53 -8.02
C GLN A 167 -2.49 -2.57 -7.46
N LEU A 168 -3.43 -2.09 -8.27
CA LEU A 168 -4.84 -2.07 -7.92
C LEU A 168 -5.59 -3.05 -8.80
N HIS A 169 -6.27 -3.99 -8.17
CA HIS A 169 -7.05 -5.02 -8.83
C HIS A 169 -8.52 -4.72 -8.62
N GLN A 170 -9.21 -4.41 -9.72
CA GLN A 170 -10.66 -4.36 -9.75
C GLN A 170 -11.19 -5.73 -10.14
N ASP A 171 -11.95 -6.36 -9.25
CA ASP A 171 -12.80 -7.47 -9.67
C ASP A 171 -13.98 -6.87 -10.42
N ASN A 172 -14.03 -7.11 -11.72
CA ASN A 172 -15.21 -6.84 -12.51
C ASN A 172 -16.28 -7.85 -12.09
N HIS A 173 -17.01 -7.56 -11.01
CA HIS A 173 -18.33 -8.15 -10.85
C HIS A 173 -19.19 -7.59 -11.98
N VAL A 174 -19.21 -8.33 -13.09
CA VAL A 174 -20.23 -8.19 -14.13
C VAL A 174 -21.56 -8.44 -13.43
N SER A 175 -22.30 -7.35 -13.22
CA SER A 175 -23.72 -7.36 -12.86
C SER A 175 -24.55 -8.05 -13.93
#